data_AF-A0A401NZT9-F1
#
_entry.id   AF-A0A401NZT9-F1
#
_cell.length_a   1.000
_cell.length_b   1.000
_cell.length_c   1.000
_cell.angle_alpha   90.00
_cell.angle_beta   90.00
_cell.angle_gamma   90.00
#
_symmetry.space_group_name_H-M   'P 1'
#
loop_
_entity.id
_entity.type
_entity.pdbx_description
1 polymer ?
#
loop_
_entity_poly.entity_id
_entity_poly.type
_entity_poly.pdbx_seq_one_letter_code
_entity_poly.pdbx_strand_id
1 'polypeptide(L)'
;MSRFPSLETESKLCIHGATAVAHYLAPDRMRGCSGKEASLVQQWVNFADSELLQPACAWVFTVLGLLKHNTKDVERAQLDLKKILRFLDDHLRLRTYLVGEGVTLADIAVSCSLLLPYKHAFEPDFRKPYVNVNRWFLTCVNQAEFTRALGAVRLCEKIVPVTAEKCTAGPQQLGQNSLSPSRVPLAEEPVKKTAAQLKKDAMKKEKMEKFLQKQDKLKEQQQRQPEKKAKAEKKEKKDLGVIIYDVPTTPGEKKDVNCSMPDSYSPQYVEAAWYPWWEKQGFFKPEYRHAISKPAPKGMFMICIPPPNVTGSLHLGHALTNAIQDSLTRWKGDRIYHQLRKLGSSLDWDRACFTMDPKLSRAVEEAFIRLHDEGVIYRSTRLVNWSCTLNSAISDIEVDKKELTGRTLLPVPNYTEKVEFGVLVSFAYKIDGSGGEVVVATTRVETMLGDSAVAVHPQDPRYQNLKGKFVVHPFCDRKMAIVFDDFVDMDFGTG
;
A
#
# COMPACT_ATOMS: atom_id res chain seq x y z
N MET A 1 -9.30 -17.63 17.98
CA MET A 1 -10.42 -17.09 17.17
C MET A 1 -10.35 -15.58 17.19
N SER A 2 -10.07 -14.94 16.05
CA SER A 2 -10.29 -13.51 15.88
C SER A 2 -11.79 -13.27 15.76
N ARG A 3 -12.39 -12.48 16.64
CA ARG A 3 -13.81 -12.11 16.54
C ARG A 3 -13.94 -11.00 15.50
N PHE A 4 -14.25 -11.36 14.26
CA PHE A 4 -14.63 -10.38 13.26
C PHE A 4 -15.95 -9.72 13.67
N PRO A 5 -16.15 -8.40 13.44
CA PRO A 5 -17.45 -7.77 13.61
C PRO A 5 -18.48 -8.46 12.70
N SER A 6 -19.49 -9.08 13.30
CA SER A 6 -20.57 -9.77 12.61
C SER A 6 -21.90 -9.39 13.24
N LEU A 7 -22.86 -8.99 12.41
CA LEU A 7 -24.24 -8.72 12.80
C LEU A 7 -25.15 -9.81 12.22
N GLU A 8 -25.81 -10.57 13.07
CA GLU A 8 -26.94 -11.41 12.67
C GLU A 8 -28.21 -10.58 12.79
N THR A 9 -29.00 -10.51 11.71
CA THR A 9 -30.29 -9.82 11.69
C THR A 9 -31.43 -10.73 12.18
N GLU A 10 -32.59 -10.16 12.50
CA GLU A 10 -33.81 -10.92 12.82
C GLU A 10 -34.23 -11.89 11.70
N SER A 11 -33.86 -11.57 10.45
CA SER A 11 -34.05 -12.42 9.26
C SER A 11 -32.96 -13.50 9.06
N LYS A 12 -32.05 -13.69 10.03
CA LYS A 12 -30.89 -14.60 9.98
C LYS A 12 -29.89 -14.31 8.84
N LEU A 13 -29.82 -13.07 8.38
CA LEU A 13 -28.77 -12.62 7.48
C LEU A 13 -27.54 -12.22 8.33
N CYS A 14 -26.42 -12.88 8.11
CA CYS A 14 -25.17 -12.57 8.80
C CYS A 14 -24.30 -11.62 7.94
N ILE A 15 -24.17 -10.37 8.40
CA ILE A 15 -23.35 -9.32 7.78
C ILE A 15 -21.99 -9.30 8.47
N HIS A 16 -20.90 -9.28 7.71
CA HIS A 16 -19.54 -9.46 8.22
C HIS A 16 -18.62 -8.30 7.82
N GLY A 17 -17.75 -7.87 8.73
CA GLY A 17 -16.79 -6.77 8.52
C GLY A 17 -17.31 -5.44 9.06
N ALA A 18 -16.40 -4.64 9.63
CA ALA A 18 -16.77 -3.40 10.35
C ALA A 18 -17.51 -2.40 9.45
N THR A 19 -17.01 -2.17 8.23
CA THR A 19 -17.58 -1.21 7.28
C THR A 19 -18.92 -1.67 6.71
N ALA A 20 -19.10 -2.97 6.43
CA ALA A 20 -20.40 -3.52 6.00
C ALA A 20 -21.47 -3.48 7.12
N VAL A 21 -21.10 -3.84 8.35
CA VAL A 21 -21.99 -3.75 9.52
C VAL A 21 -22.36 -2.29 9.82
N ALA A 22 -21.39 -1.36 9.74
CA ALA A 22 -21.64 0.07 9.89
C ALA A 22 -22.57 0.61 8.79
N HIS A 23 -22.37 0.21 7.53
CA HIS A 23 -23.24 0.61 6.42
C HIS A 23 -24.68 0.09 6.58
N TYR A 24 -24.87 -1.12 7.09
CA TYR A 24 -26.20 -1.67 7.36
C TYR A 24 -26.91 -0.91 8.51
N LEU A 25 -26.21 -0.67 9.62
CA LEU A 25 -26.74 0.00 10.81
C LEU A 25 -26.90 1.52 10.67
N ALA A 26 -26.25 2.14 9.69
CA ALA A 26 -26.32 3.58 9.47
C ALA A 26 -27.70 4.03 8.97
N PRO A 27 -28.28 5.12 9.51
CA PRO A 27 -29.44 5.77 8.90
C PRO A 27 -29.05 6.41 7.56
N ASP A 28 -30.02 6.62 6.67
CA ASP A 28 -29.75 7.09 5.29
C ASP A 28 -28.96 8.40 5.23
N ARG A 29 -29.18 9.33 6.17
CA ARG A 29 -28.40 10.57 6.28
C ARG A 29 -26.89 10.35 6.47
N MET A 30 -26.47 9.25 7.12
CA MET A 30 -25.06 8.89 7.28
C MET A 30 -24.52 8.08 6.10
N ARG A 31 -25.39 7.47 5.29
CA ARG A 31 -25.06 6.85 4.00
C ARG A 31 -24.96 7.86 2.86
N GLY A 32 -25.70 8.97 2.93
CA GLY A 32 -25.80 10.03 1.91
C GLY A 32 -27.25 10.19 1.44
N CYS A 33 -27.73 11.45 1.34
CA CYS A 33 -29.14 11.75 1.05
C CYS A 33 -29.48 11.70 -0.45
N SER A 34 -28.48 11.51 -1.31
CA SER A 34 -28.62 11.34 -2.76
C SER A 34 -27.66 10.27 -3.28
N GLY A 35 -27.95 9.69 -4.46
CA GLY A 35 -27.05 8.69 -5.07
C GLY A 35 -25.62 9.21 -5.27
N LYS A 36 -25.46 10.50 -5.56
CA LYS A 36 -24.14 11.16 -5.66
C LYS A 36 -23.42 11.20 -4.31
N GLU A 37 -24.10 11.60 -3.24
CA GLU A 37 -23.51 11.60 -1.90
C GLU A 37 -23.19 10.19 -1.42
N ALA A 38 -24.07 9.21 -1.67
CA ALA A 38 -23.83 7.82 -1.31
C ALA A 38 -22.61 7.21 -2.03
N SER A 39 -22.42 7.51 -3.32
CA SER A 39 -21.20 7.15 -4.04
C SER A 39 -19.94 7.79 -3.43
N LEU A 40 -20.00 9.07 -3.03
CA LEU A 40 -18.88 9.76 -2.37
C LEU A 40 -18.60 9.22 -0.97
N VAL A 41 -19.63 8.88 -0.19
CA VAL A 41 -19.48 8.25 1.13
C VAL A 41 -18.79 6.89 0.98
N GLN A 42 -19.25 6.05 0.05
CA GLN A 42 -18.63 4.76 -0.19
C GLN A 42 -17.20 4.88 -0.73
N GLN A 43 -16.90 5.88 -1.57
CA GLN A 43 -15.54 6.18 -2.03
C GLN A 43 -14.60 6.45 -0.85
N TRP A 44 -15.00 7.28 0.12
CA TRP A 44 -14.17 7.58 1.29
C TRP A 44 -14.05 6.42 2.27
N VAL A 45 -15.08 5.57 2.41
CA VAL A 45 -14.99 4.32 3.18
C VAL A 45 -13.98 3.37 2.53
N ASN A 46 -14.05 3.19 1.21
CA ASN A 46 -13.10 2.35 0.47
C ASN A 46 -11.66 2.89 0.56
N PHE A 47 -11.48 4.22 0.52
CA PHE A 47 -10.19 4.90 0.70
C PHE A 47 -9.62 4.70 2.10
N ALA A 48 -10.47 4.74 3.14
CA ALA A 48 -10.06 4.50 4.52
C ALA A 48 -9.47 3.08 4.69
N ASP A 49 -10.18 2.06 4.21
CA ASP A 49 -9.77 0.66 4.30
C ASP A 49 -8.54 0.35 3.41
N SER A 50 -8.49 0.88 2.19
CA SER A 50 -7.48 0.51 1.17
C SER A 50 -6.17 1.30 1.27
N GLU A 51 -6.24 2.63 1.32
CA GLU A 51 -5.06 3.51 1.18
C GLU A 51 -4.51 3.93 2.55
N LEU A 52 -5.38 4.20 3.51
CA LEU A 52 -5.06 4.87 4.76
C LEU A 52 -4.73 3.90 5.91
N LEU A 53 -5.53 2.84 6.08
CA LEU A 53 -5.40 1.90 7.20
C LEU A 53 -4.06 1.15 7.19
N GLN A 54 -3.59 0.71 6.02
CA GLN A 54 -2.32 -0.03 5.90
C GLN A 54 -1.08 0.75 6.39
N PRO A 55 -0.76 1.96 5.88
CA PRO A 55 0.39 2.71 6.36
C PRO A 55 0.17 3.28 7.78
N ALA A 56 -1.07 3.57 8.18
CA ALA A 56 -1.41 3.92 9.57
C ALA A 56 -0.99 2.81 10.55
N CYS A 57 -1.42 1.57 10.30
CA CYS A 57 -1.04 0.41 11.10
C CYS A 57 0.46 0.13 11.05
N ALA A 58 1.10 0.21 9.87
CA ALA A 58 2.52 -0.09 9.72
C ALA A 58 3.43 0.79 10.60
N TRP A 59 3.19 2.10 10.66
CA TRP A 59 3.94 2.99 11.53
C TRP A 59 3.55 2.81 13.00
N VAL A 60 2.25 2.84 13.32
CA VAL A 60 1.75 2.77 14.70
C VAL A 60 2.15 1.47 15.40
N PHE A 61 1.95 0.31 14.77
CA PHE A 61 2.27 -0.97 15.38
C PHE A 61 3.78 -1.15 15.58
N THR A 62 4.61 -0.48 14.77
CA THR A 62 6.06 -0.42 15.01
C THR A 62 6.41 0.47 16.20
N VAL A 63 5.70 1.59 16.42
CA VAL A 63 5.88 2.45 17.61
C VAL A 63 5.43 1.74 18.90
N LEU A 64 4.32 1.00 18.83
CA LEU A 64 3.77 0.22 19.96
C LEU A 64 4.50 -1.11 20.22
N GLY A 65 5.57 -1.42 19.48
CA GLY A 65 6.33 -2.67 19.64
C GLY A 65 5.62 -3.95 19.19
N LEU A 66 4.47 -3.82 18.51
CA LEU A 66 3.65 -4.93 17.98
C LEU A 66 4.20 -5.49 16.66
N LEU A 67 4.95 -4.68 15.90
CA LEU A 67 5.72 -5.10 14.73
C LEU A 67 7.23 -4.96 14.97
N LYS A 68 8.03 -5.82 14.33
CA LYS A 68 9.50 -5.69 14.34
C LYS A 68 9.90 -4.38 13.67
N HIS A 69 10.80 -3.63 14.30
CA HIS A 69 11.26 -2.36 13.79
C HIS A 69 12.11 -2.51 12.51
N ASN A 70 11.50 -2.28 11.35
CA ASN A 70 12.21 -2.05 10.08
C ASN A 70 12.11 -0.58 9.71
N THR A 71 13.24 0.13 9.78
CA THR A 71 13.31 1.58 9.53
C THR A 71 12.80 1.95 8.13
N LYS A 72 13.08 1.13 7.10
CA LYS A 72 12.65 1.39 5.72
C LYS A 72 11.12 1.33 5.56
N ASP A 73 10.47 0.39 6.23
CA ASP A 73 9.01 0.24 6.15
C ASP A 73 8.30 1.37 6.89
N VAL A 74 8.87 1.83 8.02
CA VAL A 74 8.39 3.00 8.75
C VAL A 74 8.59 4.29 7.95
N GLU A 75 9.76 4.49 7.32
CA GLU A 75 10.03 5.65 6.45
C GLU A 75 9.06 5.69 5.25
N ARG A 76 8.77 4.54 4.64
CA ARG A 76 7.77 4.41 3.57
C ARG A 76 6.36 4.73 4.08
N ALA A 77 5.93 4.12 5.18
CA ALA A 77 4.61 4.39 5.78
C ALA A 77 4.43 5.87 6.16
N GLN A 78 5.48 6.51 6.69
CA GLN A 78 5.49 7.96 6.94
C GLN A 78 5.40 8.78 5.65
N LEU A 79 6.09 8.38 4.57
CA LEU A 79 6.03 9.08 3.28
C LEU A 79 4.63 8.97 2.66
N ASP A 80 4.02 7.79 2.70
CA ASP A 80 2.71 7.55 2.11
C ASP A 80 1.59 8.23 2.91
N LEU A 81 1.64 8.19 4.26
CA LEU A 81 0.78 9.03 5.11
C LEU A 81 0.98 10.53 4.87
N LYS A 82 2.20 11.01 4.63
CA LYS A 82 2.45 12.43 4.31
C LYS A 82 1.77 12.86 3.00
N LYS A 83 1.60 11.96 2.01
CA LYS A 83 0.83 12.21 0.78
C LYS A 83 -0.67 12.23 1.07
N ILE A 84 -1.18 11.17 1.72
CA ILE A 84 -2.60 10.98 2.06
C ILE A 84 -3.13 12.16 2.88
N LEU A 85 -2.36 12.60 3.88
CA LEU A 85 -2.73 13.74 4.71
C LEU A 85 -2.73 15.08 3.96
N ARG A 86 -1.90 15.27 2.92
CA ARG A 86 -1.98 16.50 2.07
C ARG A 86 -3.28 16.51 1.27
N PHE A 87 -3.58 15.40 0.60
CA PHE A 87 -4.81 15.23 -0.17
C PHE A 87 -6.07 15.43 0.70
N LEU A 88 -6.07 14.88 1.92
CA LEU A 88 -7.13 15.12 2.90
C LEU A 88 -7.21 16.60 3.34
N ASP A 89 -6.08 17.27 3.57
CA ASP A 89 -6.06 18.69 3.99
C ASP A 89 -6.61 19.61 2.90
N ASP A 90 -6.21 19.39 1.64
CA ASP A 90 -6.69 20.13 0.48
C ASP A 90 -8.20 19.89 0.24
N HIS A 91 -8.71 18.66 0.42
CA HIS A 91 -10.15 18.37 0.33
C HIS A 91 -10.95 19.01 1.47
N LEU A 92 -10.39 19.03 2.69
CA LEU A 92 -11.03 19.60 3.90
C LEU A 92 -10.85 21.12 4.03
N ARG A 93 -10.10 21.77 3.14
CA ARG A 93 -9.83 23.21 3.14
C ARG A 93 -11.09 24.08 3.11
N LEU A 94 -12.13 23.62 2.43
CA LEU A 94 -13.41 24.33 2.25
C LEU A 94 -14.63 23.51 2.76
N ARG A 95 -14.40 22.44 3.52
CA ARG A 95 -15.47 21.49 3.92
C ARG A 95 -15.41 21.17 5.41
N THR A 96 -16.55 21.23 6.09
CA THR A 96 -16.62 20.87 7.52
C THR A 96 -16.37 19.38 7.73
N TYR A 97 -16.92 18.55 6.84
CA TYR A 97 -16.88 17.08 6.82
C TYR A 97 -16.44 16.55 5.44
N LEU A 98 -16.20 15.25 5.29
CA LEU A 98 -15.74 14.66 4.03
C LEU A 98 -16.80 14.67 2.92
N VAL A 99 -18.08 14.49 3.29
CA VAL A 99 -19.24 14.53 2.38
C VAL A 99 -20.41 15.25 3.06
N GLY A 100 -20.93 16.30 2.43
CA GLY A 100 -22.08 17.07 2.93
C GLY A 100 -21.79 17.88 4.20
N GLU A 101 -22.87 18.33 4.84
CA GLU A 101 -22.85 19.26 6.00
C GLU A 101 -22.90 18.57 7.38
N GLY A 102 -22.64 17.26 7.44
CA GLY A 102 -22.69 16.50 8.69
C GLY A 102 -21.79 15.25 8.67
N VAL A 103 -21.59 14.65 9.84
CA VAL A 103 -20.83 13.39 9.98
C VAL A 103 -21.51 12.27 9.18
N THR A 104 -20.77 11.69 8.25
CA THR A 104 -21.18 10.51 7.47
C THR A 104 -20.32 9.28 7.81
N LEU A 105 -20.61 8.13 7.20
CA LEU A 105 -19.73 6.95 7.28
C LEU A 105 -18.31 7.22 6.75
N ALA A 106 -18.14 8.17 5.82
CA ALA A 106 -16.83 8.61 5.36
C ALA A 106 -16.00 9.17 6.52
N ASP A 107 -16.58 10.10 7.28
CA ASP A 107 -15.94 10.75 8.41
C ASP A 107 -15.58 9.74 9.51
N ILE A 108 -16.50 8.80 9.79
CA ILE A 108 -16.28 7.72 10.77
C ILE A 108 -15.12 6.80 10.32
N ALA A 109 -15.11 6.32 9.07
CA ALA A 109 -14.10 5.40 8.59
C ALA A 109 -12.69 6.02 8.55
N VAL A 110 -12.57 7.23 8.00
CA VAL A 110 -11.28 7.94 7.88
C VAL A 110 -10.76 8.38 9.26
N SER A 111 -11.63 8.87 10.16
CA SER A 111 -11.19 9.29 11.50
C SER A 111 -10.84 8.10 12.41
N CYS A 112 -11.54 6.96 12.31
CA CYS A 112 -11.17 5.74 13.02
C CYS A 112 -9.82 5.19 12.53
N SER A 113 -9.54 5.22 11.22
CA SER A 113 -8.24 4.80 10.67
C SER A 113 -7.10 5.74 11.10
N LEU A 114 -7.38 7.03 11.28
CA LEU A 114 -6.43 8.03 11.80
C LEU A 114 -6.31 8.04 13.34
N LEU A 115 -7.20 7.38 14.09
CA LEU A 115 -7.28 7.46 15.54
C LEU A 115 -6.00 7.01 16.25
N LEU A 116 -5.43 5.86 15.85
CA LEU A 116 -4.20 5.36 16.47
C LEU A 116 -2.96 6.17 16.05
N PRO A 117 -2.79 6.58 14.78
CA PRO A 117 -1.77 7.56 14.40
C PRO A 117 -1.81 8.85 15.25
N TYR A 118 -2.98 9.47 15.42
CA TYR A 118 -3.14 10.66 16.24
C TYR A 118 -2.86 10.43 17.74
N LYS A 119 -3.18 9.25 18.29
CA LYS A 119 -2.90 8.88 19.69
C LYS A 119 -1.43 8.54 19.95
N HIS A 120 -0.70 7.95 18.99
CA HIS A 120 0.58 7.28 19.28
C HIS A 120 1.78 7.64 18.39
N ALA A 121 1.58 8.19 17.18
CA ALA A 121 2.67 8.40 16.21
C ALA A 121 2.81 9.85 15.72
N PHE A 122 1.71 10.60 15.65
CA PHE A 122 1.70 11.95 15.09
C PHE A 122 2.08 13.00 16.14
N GLU A 123 3.38 13.20 16.34
CA GLU A 123 3.93 14.28 17.17
C GLU A 123 3.51 15.68 16.65
N PRO A 124 3.57 16.75 17.47
CA PRO A 124 3.12 18.09 17.08
C PRO A 124 3.75 18.62 15.78
N ASP A 125 5.06 18.42 15.58
CA ASP A 125 5.77 18.85 14.37
C ASP A 125 5.34 18.06 13.12
N PHE A 126 4.93 16.79 13.26
CA PHE A 126 4.35 16.02 12.16
C PHE A 126 2.94 16.51 11.81
N ARG A 127 2.14 16.89 12.82
CA ARG A 127 0.77 17.40 12.62
C ARG A 127 0.72 18.82 12.07
N LYS A 128 1.71 19.66 12.39
CA LYS A 128 1.75 21.09 12.08
C LYS A 128 1.39 21.50 10.63
N PRO A 129 1.75 20.75 9.56
CA PRO A 129 1.38 21.11 8.19
C PRO A 129 -0.11 20.90 7.85
N TYR A 130 -0.83 20.09 8.62
CA TYR A 130 -2.14 19.52 8.27
C TYR A 130 -3.28 20.22 9.02
N VAL A 131 -3.41 21.53 8.83
CA VAL A 131 -4.33 22.39 9.61
C VAL A 131 -5.79 21.97 9.46
N ASN A 132 -6.22 21.63 8.24
CA ASN A 132 -7.61 21.27 7.95
C ASN A 132 -7.94 19.84 8.40
N VAL A 133 -7.01 18.88 8.25
CA VAL A 133 -7.19 17.52 8.82
C VAL A 133 -7.21 17.58 10.34
N ASN A 134 -6.32 18.35 10.98
CA ASN A 134 -6.33 18.51 12.44
C ASN A 134 -7.65 19.12 12.95
N ARG A 135 -8.17 20.15 12.26
CA ARG A 135 -9.49 20.74 12.55
C ARG A 135 -10.59 19.68 12.46
N TRP A 136 -10.75 19.06 11.29
CA TRP A 136 -11.80 18.08 11.01
C TRP A 136 -11.73 16.85 11.94
N PHE A 137 -10.52 16.33 12.20
CA PHE A 137 -10.34 15.19 13.10
C PHE A 137 -10.81 15.53 14.52
N LEU A 138 -10.45 16.72 15.03
CA LEU A 138 -10.94 17.22 16.31
C LEU A 138 -12.44 17.51 16.30
N THR A 139 -13.00 18.00 15.18
CA THR A 139 -14.46 18.16 15.01
C THR A 139 -15.19 16.81 15.04
N CYS A 140 -14.57 15.71 14.58
CA CYS A 140 -15.15 14.37 14.65
C CYS A 140 -15.01 13.74 16.05
N VAL A 141 -13.79 13.63 16.58
CA VAL A 141 -13.58 12.85 17.84
C VAL A 141 -14.17 13.51 19.08
N ASN A 142 -14.44 14.81 19.06
CA ASN A 142 -15.10 15.54 20.15
C ASN A 142 -16.64 15.57 20.06
N GLN A 143 -17.25 14.90 19.06
CA GLN A 143 -18.71 14.68 19.07
C GLN A 143 -19.11 13.82 20.28
N ALA A 144 -20.35 13.96 20.75
CA ALA A 144 -20.85 13.24 21.92
C ALA A 144 -20.83 11.71 21.70
N GLU A 145 -21.16 11.27 20.49
CA GLU A 145 -21.19 9.87 20.07
C GLU A 145 -19.78 9.27 20.02
N PHE A 146 -18.82 10.00 19.46
CA PHE A 146 -17.40 9.60 19.43
C PHE A 146 -16.81 9.54 20.84
N THR A 147 -17.08 10.56 21.67
CA THR A 147 -16.60 10.60 23.07
C THR A 147 -17.19 9.44 23.88
N ARG A 148 -18.48 9.10 23.65
CA ARG A 148 -19.15 7.95 24.28
C ARG A 148 -18.57 6.60 23.83
N ALA A 149 -18.12 6.48 22.58
CA ALA A 149 -17.61 5.22 22.03
C ALA A 149 -16.09 5.00 22.24
N LEU A 150 -15.29 6.07 22.20
CA LEU A 150 -13.82 6.03 22.18
C LEU A 150 -13.15 6.56 23.46
N GLY A 151 -13.94 7.18 24.35
CA GLY A 151 -13.44 8.00 25.45
C GLY A 151 -12.78 9.30 24.97
N ALA A 152 -12.26 10.09 25.91
CA ALA A 152 -11.55 11.33 25.59
C ALA A 152 -10.24 11.04 24.81
N VAL A 153 -10.14 11.57 23.58
CA VAL A 153 -8.99 11.35 22.70
C VAL A 153 -7.87 12.34 23.02
N ARG A 154 -6.82 11.87 23.72
CA ARG A 154 -5.55 12.59 23.87
C ARG A 154 -4.67 12.37 22.63
N LEU A 155 -4.01 13.43 22.16
CA LEU A 155 -3.12 13.38 20.99
C LEU A 155 -1.67 13.11 21.41
N CYS A 156 -0.88 12.54 20.49
CA CYS A 156 0.55 12.29 20.72
C CYS A 156 1.33 13.60 20.84
N GLU A 157 1.91 13.84 22.03
CA GLU A 157 2.87 14.93 22.27
C GLU A 157 4.31 14.51 21.91
N LYS A 158 4.64 13.24 22.18
CA LYS A 158 5.94 12.64 21.90
C LYS A 158 5.81 11.13 21.74
N ILE A 159 6.55 10.53 20.81
CA ILE A 159 6.65 9.08 20.65
C ILE A 159 7.39 8.48 21.85
N VAL A 160 6.72 7.57 22.55
CA VAL A 160 7.31 6.73 23.60
C VAL A 160 7.47 5.31 23.05
N PRO A 161 8.69 4.83 22.80
CA PRO A 161 8.91 3.45 22.37
C PRO A 161 8.51 2.49 23.49
N VAL A 162 7.52 1.62 23.24
CA VAL A 162 7.06 0.66 24.24
C VAL A 162 8.04 -0.51 24.35
N THR A 163 8.87 -0.51 25.39
CA THR A 163 9.54 -1.74 25.84
C THR A 163 8.48 -2.71 26.36
N ALA A 164 8.42 -3.92 25.79
CA ALA A 164 7.30 -4.83 25.96
C ALA A 164 7.20 -5.44 27.38
N GLU A 165 6.46 -4.76 28.26
CA GLU A 165 5.88 -5.39 29.46
C GLU A 165 4.50 -6.00 29.16
N LYS A 166 4.12 -7.02 29.94
CA LYS A 166 3.00 -7.91 29.59
C LYS A 166 1.64 -7.30 29.95
N CYS A 167 0.83 -6.98 28.94
CA CYS A 167 -0.59 -6.69 29.15
C CYS A 167 -1.36 -7.98 29.49
N THR A 168 -1.83 -8.07 30.74
CA THR A 168 -2.80 -9.06 31.21
C THR A 168 -3.85 -8.40 32.10
N ALA A 169 -5.03 -9.02 32.22
CA ALA A 169 -6.22 -8.58 32.96
C ALA A 169 -7.09 -7.49 32.28
N GLY A 170 -8.35 -7.44 32.72
CA GLY A 170 -9.46 -6.70 32.11
C GLY A 170 -9.95 -5.49 32.92
N PRO A 171 -11.24 -5.11 32.80
CA PRO A 171 -11.71 -3.76 33.13
C PRO A 171 -11.95 -3.50 34.63
N GLN A 172 -11.52 -2.32 35.09
CA GLN A 172 -11.95 -1.69 36.36
C GLN A 172 -12.23 -0.19 36.18
N GLN A 173 -12.71 0.46 37.24
CA GLN A 173 -13.69 1.57 37.18
C GLN A 173 -13.09 2.99 37.19
N LEU A 174 -13.99 3.98 37.05
CA LEU A 174 -13.69 5.42 37.06
C LEU A 174 -13.15 5.91 38.42
N GLY A 175 -12.31 6.94 38.37
CA GLY A 175 -11.94 7.83 39.48
C GLY A 175 -12.01 9.29 39.04
N GLN A 176 -12.24 10.22 39.98
CA GLN A 176 -12.58 11.63 39.71
C GLN A 176 -11.41 12.61 39.92
N ASN A 177 -11.69 13.91 39.71
CA ASN A 177 -10.92 15.13 40.07
C ASN A 177 -9.78 15.54 39.12
N SER A 178 -9.51 16.83 38.86
CA SER A 178 -10.30 18.07 39.10
C SER A 178 -9.74 19.24 38.25
N LEU A 179 -10.48 20.34 38.09
CA LEU A 179 -10.06 21.54 37.34
C LEU A 179 -8.97 22.34 38.12
N SER A 180 -8.14 23.20 37.49
CA SER A 180 -8.50 24.57 37.06
C SER A 180 -7.30 25.32 36.38
N PRO A 181 -7.48 26.50 35.75
CA PRO A 181 -6.63 26.95 34.61
C PRO A 181 -5.95 28.35 34.74
N SER A 182 -5.17 28.76 33.72
CA SER A 182 -4.76 30.14 33.27
C SER A 182 -3.31 30.15 32.74
N ARG A 183 -2.79 31.05 31.88
CA ARG A 183 -3.31 32.13 30.98
C ARG A 183 -2.23 32.44 29.89
N VAL A 184 -2.53 33.25 28.87
CA VAL A 184 -1.58 33.78 27.85
C VAL A 184 -1.78 35.30 27.66
N PRO A 185 -0.73 36.11 27.42
CA PRO A 185 -0.42 36.76 26.11
C PRO A 185 1.10 36.65 25.74
N LEU A 186 1.63 36.80 24.51
CA LEU A 186 1.57 37.87 23.46
C LEU A 186 2.28 39.19 23.88
N ALA A 187 3.12 39.89 23.08
CA ALA A 187 3.56 39.70 21.67
C ALA A 187 4.92 40.40 21.31
N GLU A 188 5.39 40.16 20.07
CA GLU A 188 6.14 41.06 19.14
C GLU A 188 7.67 41.37 19.23
N GLU A 189 8.18 41.99 18.14
CA GLU A 189 9.58 42.05 17.60
C GLU A 189 10.07 43.54 17.45
N PRO A 190 11.33 43.95 17.07
CA PRO A 190 12.04 43.52 15.84
C PRO A 190 13.62 43.57 15.73
N VAL A 191 14.15 42.69 14.87
CA VAL A 191 15.27 42.83 13.88
C VAL A 191 16.55 43.70 14.12
N LYS A 192 17.74 43.05 14.15
CA LYS A 192 18.91 43.30 13.24
C LYS A 192 20.03 42.23 13.37
N LYS A 193 20.94 42.14 12.38
CA LYS A 193 21.99 41.09 12.20
C LYS A 193 23.29 41.47 12.97
N THR A 194 24.26 40.60 13.31
CA THR A 194 24.48 39.17 12.98
C THR A 194 25.20 38.44 14.14
N ALA A 195 24.60 37.40 14.73
CA ALA A 195 25.22 36.61 15.83
C ALA A 195 25.21 35.09 15.61
N ALA A 196 24.71 34.61 14.47
CA ALA A 196 24.42 33.20 14.24
C ALA A 196 25.67 32.33 13.98
N GLN A 197 26.70 32.85 13.29
CA GLN A 197 27.91 32.10 12.96
C GLN A 197 28.64 31.60 14.23
N LEU A 198 29.00 32.53 15.11
CA LEU A 198 29.78 32.24 16.33
C LEU A 198 29.07 31.28 17.27
N LYS A 199 27.75 31.41 17.45
CA LYS A 199 26.94 30.44 18.24
C LYS A 199 26.93 29.05 17.60
N LYS A 200 26.91 28.95 16.26
CA LYS A 200 26.85 27.67 15.54
C LYS A 200 28.15 26.87 15.67
N ASP A 201 29.30 27.53 15.65
CA ASP A 201 30.59 26.86 15.80
C ASP A 201 30.96 26.58 17.27
N ALA A 202 30.53 27.44 18.21
CA ALA A 202 30.56 27.12 19.64
C ALA A 202 29.73 25.84 19.95
N MET A 203 28.49 25.76 19.45
CA MET A 203 27.65 24.57 19.60
C MET A 203 28.27 23.31 18.98
N LYS A 204 28.96 23.41 17.82
CA LYS A 204 29.67 22.25 17.24
C LYS A 204 30.78 21.78 18.17
N LYS A 205 31.60 22.69 18.71
CA LYS A 205 32.75 22.35 19.55
C LYS A 205 32.30 21.69 20.85
N GLU A 206 31.34 22.30 21.55
CA GLU A 206 30.73 21.75 22.78
C GLU A 206 30.10 20.36 22.54
N LYS A 207 29.43 20.17 21.40
CA LYS A 207 28.79 18.89 21.02
C LYS A 207 29.81 17.82 20.62
N MET A 208 30.99 18.21 20.11
CA MET A 208 32.10 17.31 19.81
C MET A 208 32.85 16.89 21.09
N GLU A 209 33.11 17.83 22.00
CA GLU A 209 33.68 17.54 23.33
C GLU A 209 32.76 16.61 24.14
N LYS A 210 31.44 16.87 24.14
CA LYS A 210 30.43 15.97 24.74
C LYS A 210 30.30 14.61 24.04
N PHE A 211 30.74 14.49 22.79
CA PHE A 211 30.81 13.19 22.09
C PHE A 211 32.06 12.41 22.50
N LEU A 212 33.24 13.07 22.51
CA LEU A 212 34.50 12.49 22.97
C LEU A 212 34.41 11.99 24.42
N GLN A 213 33.96 12.85 25.35
CA GLN A 213 33.74 12.47 26.76
C GLN A 213 32.78 11.28 26.94
N LYS A 214 31.85 11.07 25.99
CA LYS A 214 30.92 9.92 26.02
C LYS A 214 31.56 8.67 25.43
N GLN A 215 32.43 8.82 24.43
CA GLN A 215 33.18 7.72 23.83
C GLN A 215 34.27 7.19 24.77
N ASP A 216 34.95 8.07 25.51
CA ASP A 216 35.99 7.64 26.47
C ASP A 216 35.38 7.00 27.72
N LYS A 217 34.24 7.51 28.23
CA LYS A 217 33.47 6.82 29.28
C LYS A 217 32.99 5.42 28.88
N LEU A 218 32.72 5.19 27.58
CA LEU A 218 32.40 3.85 27.07
C LEU A 218 33.64 2.93 27.03
N LYS A 219 34.84 3.47 26.77
CA LYS A 219 36.10 2.71 26.85
C LYS A 219 36.46 2.36 28.30
N GLU A 220 36.35 3.31 29.23
CA GLU A 220 36.56 3.07 30.67
C GLU A 220 35.62 2.00 31.23
N GLN A 221 34.37 1.95 30.77
CA GLN A 221 33.41 0.90 31.15
C GLN A 221 33.74 -0.48 30.57
N GLN A 222 34.52 -0.59 29.50
CA GLN A 222 34.95 -1.87 28.94
C GLN A 222 36.22 -2.44 29.61
N GLN A 223 37.01 -1.63 30.32
CA GLN A 223 38.26 -2.06 30.96
C GLN A 223 38.14 -2.43 32.46
N ARG A 224 36.93 -2.48 33.03
CA ARG A 224 36.70 -2.83 34.46
C ARG A 224 35.90 -4.11 34.66
N GLN A 225 36.50 -5.26 34.35
CA GLN A 225 36.05 -6.58 34.83
C GLN A 225 36.98 -7.09 35.95
N PRO A 226 36.49 -7.28 37.19
CA PRO A 226 37.21 -8.03 38.23
C PRO A 226 36.96 -9.54 38.10
N GLU A 227 37.90 -10.36 38.59
CA GLU A 227 37.89 -11.82 38.43
C GLU A 227 36.90 -12.57 39.36
N LYS A 228 36.69 -13.86 39.07
CA LYS A 228 35.70 -14.74 39.70
C LYS A 228 35.97 -15.03 41.18
N LYS A 229 34.91 -15.13 42.00
CA LYS A 229 34.86 -16.05 43.17
C LYS A 229 33.43 -16.47 43.58
N ALA A 230 33.39 -17.65 44.23
CA ALA A 230 32.31 -18.54 44.65
C ALA A 230 30.84 -18.07 44.88
N LYS A 231 29.92 -18.97 44.47
CA LYS A 231 28.57 -19.33 44.96
C LYS A 231 27.84 -18.47 46.02
N ALA A 232 26.60 -18.10 45.68
CA ALA A 232 25.40 -18.28 46.53
C ALA A 232 24.14 -18.39 45.64
N GLU A 233 23.05 -18.98 46.13
CA GLU A 233 21.91 -19.43 45.31
C GLU A 233 20.88 -18.32 45.00
N LYS A 234 20.27 -18.37 43.81
CA LYS A 234 19.06 -17.62 43.46
C LYS A 234 18.23 -18.37 42.41
N LYS A 235 16.92 -18.45 42.61
CA LYS A 235 15.99 -19.27 41.80
C LYS A 235 16.07 -18.92 40.31
N GLU A 236 16.09 -19.96 39.48
CA GLU A 236 16.04 -19.85 38.02
C GLU A 236 14.75 -19.15 37.56
N LYS A 237 14.88 -18.22 36.60
CA LYS A 237 13.81 -17.97 35.65
C LYS A 237 13.90 -19.07 34.59
N LYS A 238 12.91 -19.95 34.49
CA LYS A 238 12.77 -20.81 33.30
C LYS A 238 12.62 -19.92 32.07
N ASP A 239 13.48 -20.11 31.07
CA ASP A 239 13.15 -19.71 29.72
C ASP A 239 11.91 -20.48 29.26
N LEU A 240 10.96 -19.76 28.64
CA LEU A 240 9.83 -20.39 27.96
C LEU A 240 10.32 -20.90 26.60
N GLY A 241 11.02 -22.03 26.64
CA GLY A 241 11.42 -22.76 25.44
C GLY A 241 10.21 -23.04 24.54
N VAL A 242 10.43 -23.04 23.23
CA VAL A 242 9.35 -23.26 22.27
C VAL A 242 8.77 -24.66 22.49
N ILE A 243 7.49 -24.71 22.87
CA ILE A 243 6.79 -25.97 23.15
C ILE A 243 6.59 -26.70 21.82
N ILE A 244 7.26 -27.84 21.68
CA ILE A 244 7.29 -28.69 20.48
C ILE A 244 6.59 -30.01 20.83
N TYR A 245 5.97 -30.65 19.84
CA TYR A 245 5.42 -31.99 20.01
C TYR A 245 6.52 -33.05 19.85
N ASP A 246 6.80 -33.76 20.93
CA ASP A 246 7.92 -34.69 21.11
C ASP A 246 7.51 -36.18 21.07
N VAL A 247 6.21 -36.48 21.11
CA VAL A 247 5.68 -37.83 20.99
C VAL A 247 5.98 -38.41 19.60
N PRO A 248 6.64 -39.59 19.50
CA PRO A 248 7.02 -40.19 18.22
C PRO A 248 5.79 -40.66 17.43
N THR A 249 5.30 -39.82 16.53
CA THR A 249 4.21 -40.14 15.60
C THR A 249 4.77 -40.39 14.20
N THR A 250 4.46 -41.54 13.60
CA THR A 250 4.89 -41.88 12.24
C THR A 250 4.35 -40.87 11.23
N PRO A 251 5.14 -40.44 10.21
CA PRO A 251 4.64 -39.54 9.18
C PRO A 251 3.36 -40.05 8.51
N GLY A 252 2.29 -39.26 8.64
CA GLY A 252 0.97 -39.59 8.10
C GLY A 252 0.04 -40.33 9.08
N GLU A 253 0.47 -40.63 10.31
CA GLU A 253 -0.42 -41.17 11.34
C GLU A 253 -1.04 -40.05 12.19
N LYS A 254 -2.23 -40.34 12.74
CA LYS A 254 -2.99 -39.34 13.49
C LYS A 254 -2.23 -38.98 14.76
N LYS A 255 -2.02 -37.68 14.97
CA LYS A 255 -1.45 -37.14 16.21
C LYS A 255 -2.16 -37.73 17.43
N ASP A 256 -1.41 -38.17 18.44
CA ASP A 256 -2.01 -38.48 19.74
C ASP A 256 -2.60 -37.20 20.37
N VAL A 257 -3.79 -37.37 20.95
CA VAL A 257 -4.60 -36.33 21.60
C VAL A 257 -4.97 -36.71 23.05
N ASN A 258 -4.50 -37.87 23.53
CA ASN A 258 -4.71 -38.35 24.89
C ASN A 258 -3.61 -37.86 25.86
N CYS A 259 -2.43 -37.51 25.33
CA CYS A 259 -1.38 -36.84 26.07
C CYS A 259 -1.83 -35.49 26.67
N SER A 260 -1.30 -35.13 27.84
CA SER A 260 -1.59 -33.84 28.48
C SER A 260 -1.25 -32.68 27.55
N MET A 261 -2.20 -31.77 27.33
CA MET A 261 -1.94 -30.55 26.58
C MET A 261 -1.05 -29.59 27.40
N PRO A 262 -0.19 -28.79 26.75
CA PRO A 262 0.68 -27.83 27.42
C PRO A 262 -0.11 -26.61 27.95
N ASP A 263 0.36 -26.02 29.05
CA ASP A 263 -0.21 -24.84 29.73
C ASP A 263 -0.23 -23.55 28.88
N SER A 264 0.26 -23.59 27.64
CA SER A 264 0.32 -22.45 26.72
C SER A 264 0.28 -22.90 25.27
N TYR A 265 -0.46 -22.15 24.44
CA TYR A 265 -0.60 -22.43 23.01
C TYR A 265 0.73 -22.26 22.27
N SER A 266 1.12 -23.29 21.52
CA SER A 266 2.23 -23.25 20.56
C SER A 266 1.76 -23.80 19.21
N PRO A 267 1.86 -23.03 18.10
CA PRO A 267 1.59 -23.55 16.76
C PRO A 267 2.42 -24.78 16.43
N GLN A 268 3.70 -24.81 16.82
CA GLN A 268 4.60 -25.94 16.54
C GLN A 268 4.18 -27.22 17.26
N TYR A 269 3.57 -27.13 18.44
CA TYR A 269 2.96 -28.28 19.10
C TYR A 269 1.61 -28.66 18.45
N VAL A 270 0.77 -27.66 18.14
CA VAL A 270 -0.61 -27.88 17.71
C VAL A 270 -0.71 -28.37 16.26
N GLU A 271 0.10 -27.86 15.34
CA GLU A 271 0.08 -28.18 13.90
C GLU A 271 0.86 -29.47 13.55
N ALA A 272 1.69 -29.97 14.47
CA ALA A 272 2.49 -31.18 14.28
C ALA A 272 1.63 -32.43 13.98
N ALA A 273 2.16 -33.33 13.15
CA ALA A 273 1.57 -34.59 12.66
C ALA A 273 0.22 -34.50 11.90
N TRP A 274 -0.67 -33.56 12.23
CA TRP A 274 -1.95 -33.37 11.52
C TRP A 274 -1.78 -33.23 10.03
N TYR A 275 -0.79 -32.45 9.61
CA TYR A 275 -0.68 -32.08 8.21
C TYR A 275 -0.36 -33.29 7.30
N PRO A 276 0.70 -34.10 7.57
CA PRO A 276 0.88 -35.38 6.87
C PRO A 276 -0.27 -36.37 7.07
N TRP A 277 -0.92 -36.40 8.24
CA TRP A 277 -2.05 -37.30 8.47
C TRP A 277 -3.20 -37.02 7.52
N TRP A 278 -3.62 -35.75 7.42
CA TRP A 278 -4.67 -35.37 6.51
C TRP A 278 -4.33 -35.72 5.04
N GLU A 279 -3.05 -35.61 4.63
CA GLU A 279 -2.57 -36.06 3.31
C GLU A 279 -2.74 -37.57 3.11
N LYS A 280 -2.33 -38.40 4.08
CA LYS A 280 -2.53 -39.87 4.05
C LYS A 280 -4.01 -40.26 4.02
N GLN A 281 -4.90 -39.48 4.63
CA GLN A 281 -6.34 -39.73 4.62
C GLN A 281 -7.04 -39.29 3.33
N GLY A 282 -6.39 -38.50 2.47
CA GLY A 282 -6.98 -38.08 1.21
C GLY A 282 -8.21 -37.18 1.37
N PHE A 283 -8.37 -36.48 2.51
CA PHE A 283 -9.40 -35.43 2.70
C PHE A 283 -9.32 -34.31 1.66
N PHE A 284 -8.27 -34.36 0.84
CA PHE A 284 -7.74 -33.30 0.01
C PHE A 284 -7.84 -33.64 -1.49
N LYS A 285 -8.74 -34.57 -1.79
CA LYS A 285 -9.08 -35.06 -3.11
C LYS A 285 -10.58 -34.81 -3.30
N PRO A 286 -11.01 -34.11 -4.35
CA PRO A 286 -12.43 -33.89 -4.62
C PRO A 286 -13.11 -35.19 -5.05
N GLU A 287 -14.45 -35.21 -5.05
CA GLU A 287 -15.23 -36.31 -5.65
C GLU A 287 -14.94 -36.39 -7.16
N TYR A 288 -14.03 -37.28 -7.58
CA TYR A 288 -13.68 -37.50 -8.98
C TYR A 288 -14.86 -38.11 -9.76
N ARG A 289 -15.55 -37.26 -10.54
CA ARG A 289 -16.67 -37.68 -11.39
C ARG A 289 -16.21 -38.08 -12.77
N HIS A 290 -16.38 -39.36 -13.11
CA HIS A 290 -16.13 -39.89 -14.46
C HIS A 290 -17.16 -39.44 -15.51
N ALA A 291 -18.30 -38.87 -15.10
CA ALA A 291 -19.33 -38.34 -16.01
C ALA A 291 -19.72 -36.91 -15.62
N ILE A 292 -19.29 -35.94 -16.43
CA ILE A 292 -19.60 -34.51 -16.26
C ILE A 292 -21.08 -34.21 -16.56
N SER A 293 -21.72 -35.03 -17.40
CA SER A 293 -23.11 -34.88 -17.87
C SER A 293 -24.20 -35.14 -16.83
N LYS A 294 -23.86 -35.56 -15.60
CA LYS A 294 -24.84 -35.76 -14.51
C LYS A 294 -24.59 -34.79 -13.35
N PRO A 295 -25.58 -33.99 -12.94
CA PRO A 295 -25.42 -33.02 -11.85
C PRO A 295 -25.02 -33.70 -10.53
N ALA A 296 -24.38 -32.94 -9.66
CA ALA A 296 -23.97 -33.41 -8.35
C ALA A 296 -25.13 -33.30 -7.35
N PRO A 297 -25.47 -34.37 -6.58
CA PRO A 297 -26.56 -34.34 -5.60
C PRO A 297 -26.42 -33.30 -4.48
N LYS A 298 -25.22 -32.75 -4.28
CA LYS A 298 -24.90 -31.68 -3.32
C LYS A 298 -24.51 -30.35 -3.99
N GLY A 299 -24.70 -30.24 -5.31
CA GLY A 299 -24.11 -29.16 -6.12
C GLY A 299 -22.62 -29.35 -6.39
N MET A 300 -22.04 -28.46 -7.18
CA MET A 300 -20.59 -28.39 -7.44
C MET A 300 -20.04 -27.09 -6.85
N PHE A 301 -18.90 -27.16 -6.18
CA PHE A 301 -18.14 -25.99 -5.74
C PHE A 301 -16.73 -26.07 -6.33
N MET A 302 -16.26 -24.98 -6.91
CA MET A 302 -14.94 -24.87 -7.52
C MET A 302 -14.41 -23.46 -7.29
N ILE A 303 -13.15 -23.35 -6.86
CA ILE A 303 -12.40 -22.10 -6.86
C ILE A 303 -11.13 -22.33 -7.67
N CYS A 304 -10.86 -21.44 -8.64
CA CYS A 304 -9.55 -21.35 -9.27
C CYS A 304 -8.65 -20.45 -8.40
N ILE A 305 -7.42 -20.91 -8.16
CA ILE A 305 -6.40 -20.13 -7.45
C ILE A 305 -5.67 -19.28 -8.47
N PRO A 306 -5.44 -17.98 -8.23
CA PRO A 306 -4.47 -17.23 -9.02
C PRO A 306 -3.09 -17.88 -8.82
N PRO A 307 -2.44 -18.45 -9.85
CA PRO A 307 -1.16 -19.13 -9.67
C PRO A 307 -0.11 -18.10 -9.22
N PRO A 308 0.63 -18.35 -8.12
CA PRO A 308 1.66 -17.41 -7.67
C PRO A 308 2.83 -17.41 -8.65
N ASN A 309 3.28 -16.22 -9.03
CA ASN A 309 4.44 -16.05 -9.90
C ASN A 309 5.71 -16.64 -9.24
N VAL A 310 6.51 -17.39 -10.00
CA VAL A 310 7.71 -18.08 -9.51
C VAL A 310 8.91 -17.11 -9.45
N THR A 311 8.73 -16.00 -8.74
CA THR A 311 9.70 -14.89 -8.63
C THR A 311 10.29 -14.73 -7.23
N GLY A 312 9.91 -15.58 -6.27
CA GLY A 312 10.48 -15.59 -4.92
C GLY A 312 9.62 -16.32 -3.88
N SER A 313 9.73 -15.87 -2.63
CA SER A 313 8.91 -16.37 -1.51
C SER A 313 7.56 -15.66 -1.44
N LEU A 314 6.50 -16.38 -1.03
CA LEU A 314 5.17 -15.80 -0.82
C LEU A 314 5.19 -14.73 0.29
N HIS A 315 4.60 -13.57 -0.01
CA HIS A 315 4.35 -12.48 0.94
C HIS A 315 2.93 -12.53 1.54
N LEU A 316 2.65 -11.69 2.54
CA LEU A 316 1.39 -11.70 3.30
C LEU A 316 0.11 -11.65 2.43
N GLY A 317 0.10 -10.87 1.34
CA GLY A 317 -1.02 -10.85 0.38
C GLY A 317 -1.38 -12.23 -0.19
N HIS A 318 -0.39 -13.08 -0.50
CA HIS A 318 -0.65 -14.47 -0.91
C HIS A 318 -1.27 -15.28 0.22
N ALA A 319 -0.82 -15.09 1.47
CA ALA A 319 -1.39 -15.78 2.63
C ALA A 319 -2.85 -15.34 2.88
N LEU A 320 -3.18 -14.06 2.68
CA LEU A 320 -4.55 -13.54 2.80
C LEU A 320 -5.49 -14.14 1.76
N THR A 321 -5.17 -14.04 0.47
CA THR A 321 -6.01 -14.59 -0.61
C THR A 321 -6.21 -16.09 -0.45
N ASN A 322 -5.12 -16.82 -0.17
CA ASN A 322 -5.19 -18.26 0.07
C ASN A 322 -5.98 -18.62 1.33
N ALA A 323 -5.90 -17.85 2.42
CA ALA A 323 -6.69 -18.10 3.64
C ALA A 323 -8.19 -17.83 3.44
N ILE A 324 -8.56 -16.87 2.60
CA ILE A 324 -9.97 -16.61 2.23
C ILE A 324 -10.50 -17.75 1.37
N GLN A 325 -9.80 -18.10 0.29
CA GLN A 325 -10.16 -19.23 -0.58
C GLN A 325 -10.21 -20.54 0.21
N ASP A 326 -9.24 -20.77 1.10
CA ASP A 326 -9.23 -21.89 2.04
C ASP A 326 -10.44 -21.91 2.98
N SER A 327 -10.79 -20.78 3.59
CA SER A 327 -11.93 -20.72 4.51
C SER A 327 -13.25 -21.02 3.80
N LEU A 328 -13.40 -20.55 2.56
CA LEU A 328 -14.57 -20.83 1.70
C LEU A 328 -14.62 -22.30 1.26
N THR A 329 -13.48 -22.88 0.88
CA THR A 329 -13.40 -24.28 0.46
C THR A 329 -13.57 -25.22 1.66
N ARG A 330 -12.90 -25.01 2.80
CA ARG A 330 -13.22 -25.70 4.08
C ARG A 330 -14.71 -25.67 4.44
N TRP A 331 -15.41 -24.56 4.16
CA TRP A 331 -16.84 -24.39 4.39
C TRP A 331 -17.75 -25.10 3.36
N LYS A 332 -17.17 -25.67 2.28
CA LYS A 332 -17.88 -26.29 1.14
C LYS A 332 -17.38 -27.69 0.71
N GLY A 333 -16.18 -28.11 1.10
CA GLY A 333 -15.51 -29.38 0.74
C GLY A 333 -13.98 -29.19 0.65
N ASP A 334 -13.17 -30.13 1.17
CA ASP A 334 -11.83 -29.84 1.77
C ASP A 334 -10.59 -29.79 0.80
N ARG A 335 -9.35 -30.07 1.28
CA ARG A 335 -8.09 -29.31 0.99
C ARG A 335 -7.10 -29.82 -0.15
N ILE A 336 -5.78 -29.54 -0.41
CA ILE A 336 -4.74 -28.53 0.01
C ILE A 336 -3.92 -27.68 -1.05
N TYR A 337 -3.04 -28.23 -1.99
CA TYR A 337 -0.57 -27.91 -3.23
C TYR A 337 0.29 -26.52 -3.47
N HIS A 338 1.19 -25.89 -2.66
CA HIS A 338 2.20 -26.41 -1.74
C HIS A 338 2.72 -25.56 -0.52
N GLN A 339 2.89 -24.24 -0.52
CA GLN A 339 3.26 -23.49 0.75
C GLN A 339 2.05 -23.24 1.65
N LEU A 340 0.91 -23.08 0.98
CA LEU A 340 -0.39 -23.55 1.39
C LEU A 340 -0.37 -24.81 2.31
N ARG A 341 0.48 -25.83 2.11
CA ARG A 341 0.62 -26.96 3.07
C ARG A 341 0.97 -26.49 4.49
N LYS A 342 1.92 -25.56 4.61
CA LYS A 342 2.35 -25.00 5.92
C LYS A 342 1.33 -24.03 6.52
N LEU A 343 0.44 -23.45 5.70
CA LEU A 343 -0.77 -22.75 6.14
C LEU A 343 -1.99 -23.70 6.28
N GLY A 344 -1.76 -24.99 6.03
CA GLY A 344 -2.75 -26.06 6.00
C GLY A 344 -3.76 -26.09 4.84
N SER A 345 -3.79 -25.10 3.92
CA SER A 345 -4.88 -24.55 3.06
C SER A 345 -5.72 -25.50 2.14
N SER A 346 -6.53 -25.07 1.13
CA SER A 346 -7.64 -25.92 0.53
C SER A 346 -7.77 -26.24 -0.99
N LEU A 347 -6.85 -26.96 -1.64
CA LEU A 347 -6.84 -27.13 -3.11
C LEU A 347 -6.39 -28.54 -3.61
N ASP A 348 -6.97 -29.07 -4.69
CA ASP A 348 -6.61 -30.40 -5.24
C ASP A 348 -5.18 -30.44 -5.84
N TRP A 349 -4.31 -31.30 -5.29
CA TRP A 349 -2.93 -31.51 -5.81
C TRP A 349 -2.84 -32.36 -7.06
N ASP A 350 -3.70 -33.37 -7.24
CA ASP A 350 -3.56 -34.26 -8.39
C ASP A 350 -3.92 -33.49 -9.68
N ARG A 351 -4.45 -32.26 -9.52
CA ARG A 351 -4.68 -31.23 -10.53
C ARG A 351 -3.77 -30.00 -10.41
N ALA A 352 -2.79 -29.98 -9.52
CA ALA A 352 -1.82 -28.88 -9.46
C ALA A 352 -1.07 -28.82 -10.79
N CYS A 353 -1.29 -27.74 -11.55
CA CYS A 353 -0.67 -27.51 -12.86
C CYS A 353 0.15 -26.22 -12.79
N PHE A 354 1.36 -26.25 -13.32
CA PHE A 354 2.15 -25.07 -13.62
C PHE A 354 1.83 -24.57 -15.04
N THR A 355 1.88 -23.27 -15.28
CA THR A 355 1.45 -22.66 -16.55
C THR A 355 2.27 -23.11 -17.77
N MET A 356 3.49 -23.61 -17.55
CA MET A 356 4.37 -24.18 -18.58
C MET A 356 4.34 -25.72 -18.66
N ASP A 357 3.44 -26.40 -17.92
CA ASP A 357 3.25 -27.85 -18.06
C ASP A 357 2.73 -28.18 -19.47
N PRO A 358 3.16 -29.29 -20.11
CA PRO A 358 2.75 -29.65 -21.48
C PRO A 358 1.23 -29.70 -21.72
N LYS A 359 0.45 -29.97 -20.65
CA LYS A 359 -1.03 -29.93 -20.66
C LYS A 359 -1.58 -28.51 -20.82
N LEU A 360 -1.00 -27.52 -20.15
CA LEU A 360 -1.44 -26.12 -20.23
C LEU A 360 -0.82 -25.41 -21.45
N SER A 361 0.43 -25.72 -21.80
CA SER A 361 1.05 -25.24 -23.05
C SER A 361 0.20 -25.62 -24.27
N ARG A 362 -0.27 -26.87 -24.35
CA ARG A 362 -1.18 -27.32 -25.42
C ARG A 362 -2.54 -26.60 -25.41
N ALA A 363 -3.05 -26.24 -24.23
CA ALA A 363 -4.31 -25.47 -24.14
C ALA A 363 -4.14 -24.03 -24.64
N VAL A 364 -2.96 -23.42 -24.44
CA VAL A 364 -2.62 -22.10 -25.00
C VAL A 364 -2.38 -22.19 -26.51
N GLU A 365 -1.70 -23.24 -26.99
CA GLU A 365 -1.47 -23.52 -28.40
C GLU A 365 -2.78 -23.71 -29.18
N GLU A 366 -3.68 -24.57 -28.68
CA GLU A 366 -5.02 -24.80 -29.24
C GLU A 366 -5.86 -23.51 -29.25
N ALA A 367 -5.81 -22.72 -28.18
CA ALA A 367 -6.53 -21.44 -28.10
C ALA A 367 -5.95 -20.40 -29.07
N PHE A 368 -4.63 -20.34 -29.23
CA PHE A 368 -3.97 -19.45 -30.18
C PHE A 368 -4.34 -19.79 -31.62
N ILE A 369 -4.31 -21.08 -31.99
CA ILE A 369 -4.68 -21.54 -33.34
C ILE A 369 -6.13 -21.19 -33.64
N ARG A 370 -7.08 -21.52 -32.75
CA ARG A 370 -8.50 -21.18 -32.94
C ARG A 370 -8.74 -19.69 -33.11
N LEU A 371 -8.18 -18.87 -32.20
CA LEU A 371 -8.36 -17.42 -32.26
C LEU A 371 -7.64 -16.79 -33.46
N HIS A 372 -6.60 -17.41 -34.00
CA HIS A 372 -5.97 -17.02 -35.25
C HIS A 372 -6.86 -17.36 -36.46
N ASP A 373 -7.41 -18.56 -36.51
CA ASP A 373 -8.24 -19.05 -37.61
C ASP A 373 -9.64 -18.37 -37.62
N GLU A 374 -10.12 -17.91 -36.46
CA GLU A 374 -11.25 -16.99 -36.29
C GLU A 374 -10.91 -15.52 -36.65
N GLY A 375 -9.65 -15.20 -36.93
CA GLY A 375 -9.17 -13.86 -37.29
C GLY A 375 -9.04 -12.87 -36.13
N VAL A 376 -9.23 -13.32 -34.89
CA VAL A 376 -9.12 -12.50 -33.66
C VAL A 376 -7.65 -12.21 -33.33
N ILE A 377 -6.77 -13.21 -33.50
CA ILE A 377 -5.31 -13.06 -33.43
C ILE A 377 -4.77 -12.88 -34.84
N TYR A 378 -4.04 -11.79 -35.07
CA TYR A 378 -3.42 -11.49 -36.36
C TYR A 378 -2.01 -10.91 -36.16
N ARG A 379 -1.15 -11.07 -37.16
CA ARG A 379 0.19 -10.45 -37.20
C ARG A 379 0.15 -9.20 -38.09
N SER A 380 0.54 -8.06 -37.55
CA SER A 380 0.64 -6.80 -38.30
C SER A 380 1.71 -5.88 -37.70
N THR A 381 2.14 -4.88 -38.47
CA THR A 381 3.07 -3.85 -38.02
C THR A 381 2.29 -2.74 -37.30
N ARG A 382 2.53 -2.57 -36.01
CA ARG A 382 2.02 -1.46 -35.19
C ARG A 382 3.16 -0.88 -34.34
N LEU A 383 2.98 0.34 -33.84
CA LEU A 383 3.80 0.85 -32.73
C LEU A 383 3.58 -0.02 -31.49
N VAL A 384 4.66 -0.26 -30.74
CA VAL A 384 4.68 -1.04 -29.50
C VAL A 384 5.58 -0.35 -28.48
N ASN A 385 5.27 -0.51 -27.19
CA ASN A 385 6.19 -0.08 -26.13
C ASN A 385 7.37 -1.06 -26.08
N TRP A 386 8.60 -0.56 -26.30
CA TRP A 386 9.81 -1.39 -26.26
C TRP A 386 10.65 -1.08 -25.02
N SER A 387 11.00 -2.10 -24.25
CA SER A 387 11.89 -1.97 -23.10
C SER A 387 13.33 -2.27 -23.48
N CYS A 388 14.16 -1.23 -23.59
CA CYS A 388 15.61 -1.37 -23.81
C CYS A 388 16.35 -2.06 -22.65
N THR A 389 15.70 -2.28 -21.51
CA THR A 389 16.25 -3.01 -20.36
C THR A 389 15.94 -4.51 -20.45
N LEU A 390 14.74 -4.87 -20.92
CA LEU A 390 14.30 -6.27 -21.04
C LEU A 390 14.57 -6.87 -22.43
N ASN A 391 14.84 -6.03 -23.42
CA ASN A 391 14.92 -6.37 -24.85
C ASN A 391 13.64 -7.10 -25.34
N SER A 392 12.49 -6.57 -24.93
CA SER A 392 11.16 -7.09 -25.29
C SER A 392 10.19 -5.94 -25.55
N ALA A 393 9.18 -6.20 -26.38
CA ALA A 393 7.95 -5.44 -26.36
C ALA A 393 7.20 -5.71 -25.04
N ILE A 394 6.47 -4.71 -24.55
CA ILE A 394 5.61 -4.77 -23.37
C ILE A 394 4.25 -4.13 -23.67
N SER A 395 3.22 -4.55 -22.96
CA SER A 395 1.85 -4.03 -23.09
C SER A 395 1.65 -2.72 -22.32
N ASP A 396 0.63 -1.92 -22.67
CA ASP A 396 0.36 -0.63 -22.00
C ASP A 396 0.06 -0.78 -20.49
N ILE A 397 -0.45 -1.93 -20.06
CA ILE A 397 -0.71 -2.22 -18.63
C ILE A 397 0.57 -2.57 -17.84
N GLU A 398 1.69 -2.80 -18.53
CA GLU A 398 3.03 -2.98 -17.93
C GLU A 398 3.84 -1.68 -17.91
N VAL A 399 3.26 -0.54 -18.35
CA VAL A 399 3.94 0.76 -18.44
C VAL A 399 3.43 1.73 -17.37
N ASP A 400 4.17 1.83 -16.26
CA ASP A 400 3.97 2.87 -15.25
C ASP A 400 4.26 4.27 -15.82
N LYS A 401 3.20 5.03 -16.13
CA LYS A 401 3.32 6.42 -16.58
C LYS A 401 3.65 7.34 -15.40
N LYS A 402 4.69 8.16 -15.54
CA LYS A 402 5.14 9.12 -14.52
C LYS A 402 5.25 10.52 -15.10
N GLU A 403 4.39 11.41 -14.65
CA GLU A 403 4.44 12.83 -14.97
C GLU A 403 5.62 13.53 -14.29
N LEU A 404 6.16 14.55 -14.97
CA LEU A 404 7.26 15.39 -14.49
C LEU A 404 6.89 16.86 -14.76
N THR A 405 6.85 17.68 -13.72
CA THR A 405 6.50 19.11 -13.83
C THR A 405 7.66 20.00 -14.31
N GLY A 406 8.78 19.41 -14.71
CA GLY A 406 9.96 20.11 -15.24
C GLY A 406 11.25 19.29 -15.16
N ARG A 407 12.37 19.97 -15.48
CA ARG A 407 13.71 19.39 -15.60
C ARG A 407 14.10 18.54 -14.38
N THR A 408 14.24 17.23 -14.60
CA THR A 408 14.49 16.23 -13.57
C THR A 408 15.55 15.21 -14.03
N LEU A 409 16.60 15.02 -13.22
CA LEU A 409 17.60 13.97 -13.43
C LEU A 409 17.15 12.64 -12.79
N LEU A 410 16.85 11.64 -13.61
CA LEU A 410 16.39 10.32 -13.16
C LEU A 410 17.45 9.23 -13.44
N PRO A 411 17.61 8.24 -12.53
CA PRO A 411 18.37 7.05 -12.85
C PRO A 411 17.58 6.20 -13.87
N VAL A 412 18.26 5.70 -14.89
CA VAL A 412 17.69 4.80 -15.90
C VAL A 412 18.40 3.44 -15.78
N PRO A 413 17.69 2.30 -15.82
CA PRO A 413 18.36 1.00 -15.78
C PRO A 413 19.39 0.86 -16.89
N ASN A 414 20.54 0.24 -16.57
CA ASN A 414 21.71 0.10 -17.44
C ASN A 414 22.50 1.39 -17.76
N TYR A 415 22.14 2.55 -17.18
CA TYR A 415 22.93 3.79 -17.28
C TYR A 415 23.69 4.06 -15.97
N THR A 416 24.99 4.40 -16.08
CA THR A 416 25.85 4.77 -14.95
C THR A 416 25.51 6.15 -14.38
N GLU A 417 25.13 7.08 -15.26
CA GLU A 417 24.77 8.45 -14.91
C GLU A 417 23.25 8.65 -14.95
N LYS A 418 22.76 9.72 -14.32
CA LYS A 418 21.34 10.08 -14.38
C LYS A 418 21.04 10.79 -15.68
N VAL A 419 20.02 10.32 -16.40
CA VAL A 419 19.53 10.92 -17.63
C VAL A 419 18.57 12.06 -17.31
N GLU A 420 18.57 13.08 -18.16
CA GLU A 420 17.73 14.27 -18.02
C GLU A 420 16.38 14.10 -18.70
N PHE A 421 15.31 14.45 -18.00
CA PHE A 421 13.93 14.41 -18.48
C PHE A 421 13.18 15.70 -18.12
N GLY A 422 12.04 15.97 -18.77
CA GLY A 422 11.21 17.14 -18.46
C GLY A 422 11.81 18.48 -18.90
N VAL A 423 12.70 18.47 -19.89
CA VAL A 423 13.15 19.66 -20.62
C VAL A 423 12.30 19.79 -21.88
N LEU A 424 11.81 20.99 -22.16
CA LEU A 424 11.10 21.33 -23.39
C LEU A 424 12.01 22.22 -24.25
N VAL A 425 12.27 21.80 -25.48
CA VAL A 425 13.15 22.48 -26.44
C VAL A 425 12.29 23.08 -27.54
N SER A 426 12.38 24.39 -27.72
CA SER A 426 11.78 25.10 -28.85
C SER A 426 12.81 25.27 -29.97
N PHE A 427 12.44 24.88 -31.19
CA PHE A 427 13.26 25.06 -32.40
C PHE A 427 12.39 25.44 -33.59
N ALA A 428 12.98 25.94 -34.67
CA ALA A 428 12.23 26.52 -35.79
C ALA A 428 12.47 25.78 -37.12
N TYR A 429 11.37 25.50 -37.82
CA TYR A 429 11.34 24.96 -39.17
C TYR A 429 11.07 26.06 -40.20
N LYS A 430 11.80 26.08 -41.33
CA LYS A 430 11.63 27.09 -42.38
C LYS A 430 10.47 26.73 -43.30
N ILE A 431 9.59 27.69 -43.59
CA ILE A 431 8.42 27.50 -44.46
C ILE A 431 8.88 27.51 -45.92
N ASP A 432 8.54 26.46 -46.66
CA ASP A 432 8.91 26.32 -48.08
C ASP A 432 8.41 27.49 -48.92
N GLY A 433 9.26 28.02 -49.79
CA GLY A 433 8.96 29.17 -50.65
C GLY A 433 8.77 30.52 -49.95
N SER A 434 9.04 30.65 -48.63
CA SER A 434 8.91 31.94 -47.92
C SER A 434 10.00 32.16 -46.87
N GLY A 435 10.28 33.43 -46.53
CA GLY A 435 11.23 33.79 -45.47
C GLY A 435 10.69 33.63 -44.04
N GLY A 436 9.60 32.89 -43.83
CA GLY A 436 8.98 32.66 -42.52
C GLY A 436 9.38 31.33 -41.89
N GLU A 437 9.18 31.22 -40.58
CA GLU A 437 9.53 30.03 -39.79
C GLU A 437 8.35 29.62 -38.88
N VAL A 438 8.26 28.34 -38.55
CA VAL A 438 7.31 27.75 -37.61
C VAL A 438 8.09 27.22 -36.42
N VAL A 439 7.82 27.71 -35.22
CA VAL A 439 8.45 27.23 -33.99
C VAL A 439 7.67 26.02 -33.47
N VAL A 440 8.37 24.95 -33.11
CA VAL A 440 7.83 23.72 -32.54
C VAL A 440 8.48 23.46 -31.18
N ALA A 441 7.70 23.07 -30.18
CA ALA A 441 8.17 22.63 -28.87
C ALA A 441 8.19 21.10 -28.75
N THR A 442 9.35 20.51 -28.38
CA THR A 442 9.50 19.05 -28.18
C THR A 442 10.29 18.72 -26.93
N THR A 443 9.98 17.60 -26.29
CA THR A 443 10.78 17.01 -25.19
C THR A 443 11.83 16.01 -25.69
N ARG A 444 11.85 15.72 -27.00
CA ARG A 444 12.78 14.80 -27.68
C ARG A 444 13.28 15.39 -29.00
N VAL A 445 14.24 16.30 -28.90
CA VAL A 445 14.87 16.95 -30.07
C VAL A 445 15.65 15.95 -30.94
N GLU A 446 16.08 14.83 -30.37
CA GLU A 446 16.71 13.72 -31.08
C GLU A 446 15.77 12.98 -32.03
N THR A 447 14.44 13.01 -31.80
CA THR A 447 13.47 12.38 -32.71
C THR A 447 13.13 13.21 -33.96
N MET A 448 13.55 14.48 -34.01
CA MET A 448 13.38 15.43 -35.13
C MET A 448 13.72 14.84 -36.52
N LEU A 449 14.76 13.99 -36.60
CA LEU A 449 15.17 13.36 -37.86
C LEU A 449 14.11 12.39 -38.44
N GLY A 450 13.19 11.92 -37.60
CA GLY A 450 12.03 11.11 -37.97
C GLY A 450 10.79 11.93 -38.35
N ASP A 451 10.79 13.26 -38.16
CA ASP A 451 9.64 14.12 -38.42
C ASP A 451 9.20 14.00 -39.88
N SER A 452 7.88 13.94 -40.09
CA SER A 452 7.26 13.76 -41.42
C SER A 452 6.20 14.83 -41.73
N ALA A 453 5.68 15.49 -40.69
CA ALA A 453 4.75 16.61 -40.74
C ALA A 453 4.94 17.47 -39.48
N VAL A 454 4.49 18.72 -39.52
CA VAL A 454 4.29 19.57 -38.34
C VAL A 454 2.79 19.73 -38.15
N ALA A 455 2.28 19.40 -36.96
CA ALA A 455 0.86 19.57 -36.64
C ALA A 455 0.62 20.93 -35.95
N VAL A 456 -0.52 21.55 -36.24
CA VAL A 456 -1.05 22.75 -35.56
C VAL A 456 -2.54 22.59 -35.31
N HIS A 457 -3.07 23.19 -34.25
CA HIS A 457 -4.50 23.04 -33.91
C HIS A 457 -5.42 23.77 -34.92
N PRO A 458 -6.55 23.17 -35.38
CA PRO A 458 -7.29 23.71 -36.52
C PRO A 458 -7.97 25.06 -36.27
N GLN A 459 -8.20 25.42 -35.01
CA GLN A 459 -8.82 26.67 -34.57
C GLN A 459 -7.79 27.71 -34.10
N ASP A 460 -6.49 27.43 -34.15
CA ASP A 460 -5.47 28.37 -33.69
C ASP A 460 -5.33 29.58 -34.64
N PRO A 461 -5.63 30.82 -34.20
CA PRO A 461 -5.50 32.00 -35.05
C PRO A 461 -4.06 32.33 -35.46
N ARG A 462 -3.05 31.86 -34.70
CA ARG A 462 -1.61 32.08 -34.99
C ARG A 462 -1.18 31.43 -36.32
N TYR A 463 -1.79 30.29 -36.65
CA TYR A 463 -1.28 29.38 -37.68
C TYR A 463 -2.22 29.16 -38.88
N GLN A 464 -3.41 29.80 -38.92
CA GLN A 464 -4.35 29.68 -40.05
C GLN A 464 -3.72 29.98 -41.42
N ASN A 465 -2.78 30.93 -41.47
CA ASN A 465 -2.05 31.32 -42.68
C ASN A 465 -1.01 30.27 -43.15
N LEU A 466 -0.87 29.15 -42.45
CA LEU A 466 0.02 28.03 -42.77
C LEU A 466 -0.70 26.86 -43.47
N LYS A 467 -2.03 26.91 -43.58
CA LYS A 467 -2.85 25.82 -44.14
C LYS A 467 -2.42 25.47 -45.56
N GLY A 468 -2.05 24.21 -45.78
CA GLY A 468 -1.57 23.71 -47.08
C GLY A 468 -0.14 24.11 -47.46
N LYS A 469 0.61 24.75 -46.55
CA LYS A 469 2.05 24.99 -46.74
C LYS A 469 2.89 23.80 -46.26
N PHE A 470 4.15 23.82 -46.65
CA PHE A 470 5.17 22.85 -46.26
C PHE A 470 6.28 23.56 -45.49
N VAL A 471 7.01 22.80 -44.68
CA VAL A 471 8.30 23.22 -44.11
C VAL A 471 9.44 22.37 -44.65
N VAL A 472 10.65 22.91 -44.61
CA VAL A 472 11.89 22.22 -44.99
C VAL A 472 12.63 21.80 -43.72
N HIS A 473 12.98 20.52 -43.63
CA HIS A 473 13.75 19.99 -42.49
C HIS A 473 15.21 20.49 -42.54
N PRO A 474 15.80 20.97 -41.43
CA PRO A 474 17.07 21.70 -41.46
C PRO A 474 18.32 20.85 -41.72
N PHE A 475 18.24 19.52 -41.57
CA PHE A 475 19.39 18.60 -41.72
C PHE A 475 19.23 17.56 -42.84
N CYS A 476 18.14 17.58 -43.62
CA CYS A 476 17.96 16.69 -44.77
C CYS A 476 16.99 17.30 -45.78
N ASP A 477 17.10 16.92 -47.05
CA ASP A 477 16.25 17.42 -48.13
C ASP A 477 14.85 16.77 -48.11
N ARG A 478 14.10 17.05 -47.02
CA ARG A 478 12.73 16.59 -46.78
C ARG A 478 11.82 17.80 -46.64
N LYS A 479 10.82 17.87 -47.52
CA LYS A 479 9.64 18.75 -47.34
C LYS A 479 8.60 18.00 -46.51
N MET A 480 8.03 18.67 -45.53
CA MET A 480 7.08 18.12 -44.56
C MET A 480 5.80 18.97 -44.57
N ALA A 481 4.64 18.34 -44.57
CA ALA A 481 3.37 19.06 -44.60
C ALA A 481 3.08 19.74 -43.26
N ILE A 482 2.45 20.91 -43.29
CA ILE A 482 1.80 21.48 -42.10
C ILE A 482 0.37 20.95 -42.06
N VAL A 483 0.10 20.04 -41.11
CA VAL A 483 -1.21 19.39 -40.94
C VAL A 483 -2.00 20.06 -39.83
N PHE A 484 -3.33 20.06 -39.97
CA PHE A 484 -4.25 20.70 -39.03
C PHE A 484 -4.99 19.58 -38.29
N ASP A 485 -4.73 19.42 -37.00
CA ASP A 485 -5.10 18.23 -36.21
C ASP A 485 -5.59 18.63 -34.82
N ASP A 486 -6.79 18.20 -34.42
CA ASP A 486 -7.46 18.59 -33.18
C ASP A 486 -6.91 17.89 -31.92
N PHE A 487 -5.91 17.02 -32.07
CA PHE A 487 -5.10 16.50 -30.97
C PHE A 487 -4.05 17.49 -30.44
N VAL A 488 -3.78 18.60 -31.15
CA VAL A 488 -2.78 19.61 -30.74
C VAL A 488 -3.36 20.56 -29.70
N ASP A 489 -2.73 20.63 -28.51
CA ASP A 489 -3.10 21.58 -27.45
C ASP A 489 -2.54 22.98 -27.74
N MET A 490 -3.42 23.95 -27.99
CA MET A 490 -3.07 25.35 -28.24
C MET A 490 -2.31 26.03 -27.09
N ASP A 491 -2.59 25.64 -25.84
CA ASP A 491 -2.00 26.27 -24.65
C ASP A 491 -0.67 25.59 -24.24
N PHE A 492 -0.30 24.48 -24.88
CA PHE A 492 0.93 23.76 -24.59
C PHE A 492 2.10 24.18 -25.50
N GLY A 493 3.14 24.74 -24.90
CA GLY A 493 4.41 25.02 -25.58
C GLY A 493 4.29 26.13 -26.63
N THR A 494 4.09 25.76 -27.89
CA THR A 494 3.95 26.66 -29.04
C THR A 494 2.51 26.82 -29.52
N GLY A 495 1.62 25.87 -29.23
CA GLY A 495 0.59 25.45 -30.18
C GLY A 495 1.18 24.69 -31.37
#